data_AF-A0A2S4KHG1-F1
#
_entry.id   AF-A0A2S4KHG1-F1
#
_cell.length_a   1.000
_cell.length_b   1.000
_cell.length_c   1.000
_cell.angle_alpha   90.00
_cell.angle_beta   90.00
_cell.angle_gamma   90.00
#
_symmetry.space_group_name_H-M   'P 1'
#
loop_
_entity.id
_entity.type
_entity.pdbx_description
1 polymer ?
#
loop_
_entity_poly.entity_id
_entity_poly.type
_entity_poly.pdbx_seq_one_letter_code
_entity_poly.pdbx_strand_id
1 'polypeptide(L)'
;MREFMMLPLAAAFSVVLVGCSKPEPTDTVESLTANPERLKELRQQCKLDRAKLGDALCNRVAEATRRRFLGEGTTPYTPSEKPPKF
;
A
#
# COMPACT_ATOMS: atom_id res chain seq x y z
N MET A 1 40.96 9.54 -38.34
CA MET A 1 40.38 8.20 -38.08
C MET A 1 40.57 7.69 -36.63
N ARG A 2 41.16 8.47 -35.71
CA ARG A 2 41.38 8.05 -34.30
C ARG A 2 40.51 8.77 -33.26
N GLU A 3 39.57 9.60 -33.73
CA GLU A 3 38.70 10.44 -32.87
C GLU A 3 37.21 10.04 -32.97
N PHE A 4 36.80 9.37 -34.06
CA PHE A 4 35.42 8.89 -34.27
C PHE A 4 35.11 7.59 -33.53
N MET A 5 36.14 6.87 -33.08
CA MET A 5 36.01 5.63 -32.31
C MET A 5 36.06 5.89 -30.79
N MET A 6 35.68 7.09 -30.36
CA MET A 6 35.56 7.42 -28.94
C MET A 6 34.26 8.17 -28.63
N LEU A 7 33.29 8.14 -29.55
CA LEU A 7 31.94 8.66 -29.32
C LEU A 7 30.84 7.61 -29.05
N PRO A 8 30.97 6.29 -29.31
CA PRO A 8 29.89 5.37 -28.96
C PRO A 8 29.99 4.87 -27.51
N LEU A 9 31.14 5.04 -26.85
CA LEU A 9 31.37 4.53 -25.48
C LEU A 9 30.83 5.48 -24.39
N ALA A 10 30.79 6.79 -24.66
CA ALA A 10 30.26 7.77 -23.73
C ALA A 10 28.71 7.82 -23.71
N ALA A 11 28.05 7.40 -24.79
CA ALA A 11 26.60 7.42 -24.90
C ALA A 11 25.90 6.24 -24.19
N ALA A 12 26.64 5.20 -23.79
CA ALA A 12 26.07 4.01 -23.16
C ALA A 12 25.74 4.18 -21.66
N PHE A 13 26.24 5.25 -21.01
CA PHE A 13 26.10 5.41 -19.56
C PHE A 13 24.84 6.15 -19.11
N SER A 14 24.14 6.85 -20.01
CA SER A 14 22.98 7.68 -19.64
C SER A 14 21.65 6.90 -19.57
N VAL A 15 21.59 5.65 -20.02
CA VAL A 15 20.34 4.83 -20.02
C VAL A 15 20.09 4.13 -18.68
N VAL A 16 21.07 4.08 -17.77
CA VAL A 16 20.95 3.32 -16.51
C VAL A 16 20.09 4.05 -15.45
N LEU A 17 19.77 5.34 -15.63
CA LEU A 17 19.15 6.17 -14.59
C LEU A 17 17.63 6.43 -14.76
N VAL A 18 16.92 5.70 -15.62
CA VAL A 18 15.45 5.83 -15.76
C VAL A 18 14.67 4.92 -14.78
N GLY A 19 15.35 4.12 -13.97
CA GLY A 19 14.70 3.15 -13.08
C GLY A 19 14.34 3.62 -11.67
N CYS A 20 14.76 4.80 -11.21
CA CYS A 20 14.49 5.25 -9.83
C CYS A 20 13.15 6.00 -9.72
N SER A 21 12.08 5.39 -10.24
CA SER A 21 10.74 5.79 -9.79
C SER A 21 10.54 5.19 -8.40
N LYS A 22 10.19 6.03 -7.42
CA LYS A 22 9.74 5.53 -6.12
C LYS A 22 8.59 4.57 -6.42
N PRO A 23 8.69 3.27 -6.07
CA PRO A 23 7.60 2.35 -6.34
C PRO A 23 6.33 2.96 -5.76
N GLU A 24 5.27 2.94 -6.57
CA GLU A 24 3.94 3.36 -6.13
C GLU A 24 3.67 2.73 -4.75
N PRO A 25 3.07 3.47 -3.79
CA PRO A 25 2.92 2.97 -2.44
C PRO A 25 2.15 1.65 -2.47
N THR A 26 2.87 0.55 -2.28
CA THR A 26 2.35 -0.83 -2.33
C THR A 26 1.29 -1.10 -1.25
N ASP A 27 1.19 -0.21 -0.27
CA ASP A 27 0.23 -0.27 0.83
C ASP A 27 -1.07 0.50 0.51
N THR A 28 -1.66 0.30 -0.68
CA THR A 28 -3.03 0.73 -1.01
C THR A 28 -4.07 -0.13 -0.28
N VAL A 29 -5.33 0.33 -0.19
CA VAL A 29 -6.39 -0.43 0.48
C VAL A 29 -6.62 -1.78 -0.20
N GLU A 30 -6.66 -1.78 -1.53
CA GLU A 30 -6.86 -2.97 -2.37
C GLU A 30 -5.69 -3.95 -2.21
N SER A 31 -4.45 -3.45 -2.28
CA SER A 31 -3.25 -4.28 -2.08
C SER A 31 -3.18 -4.88 -0.68
N LEU A 32 -3.49 -4.10 0.36
CA LEU A 32 -3.52 -4.58 1.74
C LEU A 32 -4.66 -5.56 2.02
N THR A 33 -5.79 -5.42 1.31
CA THR A 33 -6.90 -6.37 1.36
C THR A 33 -6.49 -7.71 0.74
N ALA A 34 -5.74 -7.68 -0.37
CA ALA A 34 -5.21 -8.86 -1.04
C ALA A 34 -4.02 -9.52 -0.30
N ASN A 35 -3.28 -8.75 0.52
CA ASN A 35 -2.05 -9.21 1.19
C ASN A 35 -2.22 -9.28 2.73
N PRO A 36 -2.73 -10.40 3.28
CA PRO A 36 -3.04 -10.54 4.71
C PRO A 36 -1.84 -10.40 5.65
N GLU A 37 -0.68 -10.93 5.26
CA GLU A 37 0.54 -10.90 6.06
C GLU A 37 1.08 -9.47 6.22
N ARG A 38 1.14 -8.71 5.12
CA ARG A 38 1.55 -7.31 5.11
C ARG A 38 0.60 -6.43 5.94
N LEU A 39 -0.70 -6.67 5.81
CA LEU A 39 -1.72 -5.97 6.59
C LEU A 39 -1.56 -6.25 8.10
N LYS A 40 -1.25 -7.48 8.50
CA LYS A 40 -1.02 -7.87 9.90
C LYS A 40 0.20 -7.15 10.48
N GLU A 41 1.31 -7.11 9.75
CA GLU A 41 2.53 -6.41 10.15
C GLU A 41 2.27 -4.91 10.38
N LEU A 42 1.65 -4.24 9.41
CA LEU A 42 1.31 -2.82 9.51
C LEU A 42 0.30 -2.53 10.62
N ARG A 43 -0.67 -3.42 10.88
CA ARG A 43 -1.55 -3.29 12.05
C ARG A 43 -0.77 -3.29 13.36
N GLN A 44 0.28 -4.10 13.49
CA GLN A 44 1.12 -4.09 14.69
C GLN A 44 1.92 -2.78 14.77
N GLN A 45 2.55 -2.37 13.68
CA GLN A 45 3.34 -1.14 13.66
C GLN A 45 2.49 0.11 13.94
N CYS A 46 1.27 0.21 13.37
CA CYS A 46 0.34 1.30 13.63
C CYS A 46 -0.16 1.35 15.09
N LYS A 47 -0.15 0.23 15.82
CA LYS A 47 -0.45 0.21 17.27
C LYS A 47 0.73 0.71 18.10
N LEU A 48 1.95 0.40 17.66
CA LEU A 48 3.17 0.73 18.38
C LEU A 48 3.56 2.19 18.18
N ASP A 49 3.55 2.68 16.93
CA ASP A 49 4.01 4.02 16.59
C ASP A 49 3.29 4.58 15.35
N ARG A 50 2.08 5.08 15.59
CA ARG A 50 1.26 5.72 14.56
C ARG A 50 1.87 7.04 14.05
N ALA A 51 2.55 7.78 14.91
CA ALA A 51 3.16 9.07 14.55
C ALA A 51 4.26 8.89 13.50
N LYS A 52 5.08 7.84 13.64
CA LYS A 52 6.13 7.50 12.68
C LYS A 52 5.58 7.01 11.33
N LEU A 53 4.52 6.20 11.34
CA LEU A 53 3.93 5.65 10.11
C LEU A 53 3.01 6.61 9.37
N GLY A 54 2.41 7.56 10.09
CA GLY A 54 1.49 8.55 9.56
C GLY A 54 0.04 8.07 9.52
N ASP A 55 -0.87 9.01 9.79
CA ASP A 55 -2.31 8.75 9.86
C ASP A 55 -2.88 8.20 8.56
N ALA A 56 -2.45 8.72 7.42
CA ALA A 56 -2.93 8.29 6.11
C ALA A 56 -2.66 6.80 5.86
N LEU A 57 -1.49 6.28 6.26
CA LEU A 57 -1.18 4.86 6.13
C LEU A 57 -2.03 4.03 7.09
N CYS A 58 -2.09 4.42 8.36
CA CYS A 58 -2.84 3.65 9.36
C CYS A 58 -4.36 3.69 9.11
N ASN A 59 -4.89 4.72 8.46
CA ASN A 59 -6.28 4.76 8.01
C ASN A 59 -6.53 3.77 6.86
N ARG A 60 -5.65 3.69 5.87
CA ARG A 60 -5.74 2.66 4.81
C ARG A 60 -5.66 1.24 5.37
N VAL A 61 -4.79 1.00 6.35
CA VAL A 61 -4.68 -0.28 7.07
C VAL A 61 -5.99 -0.61 7.81
N ALA A 62 -6.60 0.37 8.47
CA ALA A 62 -7.87 0.19 9.16
C ALA A 62 -9.00 -0.13 8.16
N GLU A 63 -9.05 0.58 7.04
CA GLU A 63 -10.01 0.36 5.97
C GLU A 63 -9.85 -1.01 5.32
N ALA A 64 -8.63 -1.39 4.91
CA ALA A 64 -8.34 -2.71 4.35
C ALA A 64 -8.75 -3.82 5.32
N THR A 65 -8.51 -3.62 6.63
CA THR A 65 -8.98 -4.59 7.61
C THR A 65 -10.50 -4.66 7.66
N ARG A 66 -11.18 -3.51 7.68
CA ARG A 66 -12.64 -3.45 7.67
C ARG A 66 -13.20 -4.17 6.43
N ARG A 67 -12.66 -3.90 5.23
CA ARG A 67 -13.11 -4.49 3.98
C ARG A 67 -12.97 -6.02 3.96
N ARG A 68 -11.91 -6.57 4.57
CA ARG A 68 -11.76 -8.03 4.68
C ARG A 68 -12.85 -8.71 5.50
N PHE A 69 -13.48 -8.02 6.45
CA PHE A 69 -14.53 -8.59 7.29
C PHE A 69 -15.94 -8.18 6.86
N LEU A 70 -16.14 -6.91 6.49
CA LEU A 70 -17.44 -6.33 6.19
C LEU A 70 -17.69 -6.14 4.68
N GLY A 71 -16.70 -6.44 3.83
CA GLY A 71 -16.73 -6.09 2.42
C GLY A 71 -16.64 -4.58 2.19
N GLU A 72 -17.02 -4.15 0.99
CA GLU A 72 -16.99 -2.75 0.55
C GLU A 72 -18.02 -1.84 1.25
N GLY A 73 -18.66 -2.30 2.33
CA GLY A 73 -19.68 -1.52 3.05
C GLY A 73 -21.03 -1.42 2.33
N THR A 74 -21.26 -2.30 1.34
CA THR A 74 -22.55 -2.45 0.66
C THR A 74 -23.52 -3.34 1.43
N THR A 75 -23.10 -3.95 2.54
CA THR A 75 -23.95 -4.78 3.38
C THR A 75 -25.01 -3.93 4.09
N PRO A 76 -26.31 -4.12 3.80
CA PRO A 76 -27.36 -3.36 4.45
C PRO A 76 -27.36 -3.64 5.95
N TYR A 77 -27.56 -2.59 6.75
CA TYR A 77 -27.85 -2.78 8.16
C TYR A 77 -29.25 -3.39 8.30
N THR A 78 -29.33 -4.59 8.85
CA THR A 78 -30.58 -5.26 9.21
C THR A 78 -30.76 -5.21 10.73
N PRO A 79 -31.51 -4.23 11.25
CA PRO A 79 -31.86 -4.19 12.66
C PRO A 79 -32.75 -5.39 13.03
N SER A 80 -32.56 -5.90 14.25
CA SER A 80 -33.47 -6.91 14.81
C SER A 80 -34.82 -6.25 15.14
N GLU A 81 -35.93 -6.90 14.78
CA GLU A 81 -37.28 -6.45 15.16
C GLU A 81 -37.49 -6.45 16.68
N LYS A 82 -36.79 -7.32 17.40
CA LYS A 82 -36.91 -7.45 18.85
C LYS A 82 -35.62 -7.01 19.54
N PRO A 83 -35.70 -6.28 20.67
CA PRO A 83 -34.52 -5.93 21.43
C PRO A 83 -33.82 -7.20 21.95
N PRO A 84 -32.47 -7.20 22.05
CA PRO A 84 -31.74 -8.31 22.64
C PRO A 84 -32.21 -8.56 24.07
N LYS A 85 -32.38 -9.83 24.42
CA LYS A 85 -32.55 -10.26 25.82
C LYS A 85 -31.15 -10.54 26.37
N PHE A 86 -30.73 -9.77 27.37
CA PHE A 86 -29.49 -9.95 28.10
C PHE A 86 -29.76 -10.62 29.45
#